data_AF-A0A3M7L8V0-F1
#
_entry.id   AF-A0A3M7L8V0-F1
#
_cell.length_a   1.000
_cell.length_b   1.000
_cell.length_c   1.000
_cell.angle_alpha   90.00
_cell.angle_beta   90.00
_cell.angle_gamma   90.00
#
_symmetry.space_group_name_H-M   'P 1'
#
loop_
_entity.id
_entity.type
_entity.pdbx_description
1 polymer ?
#
loop_
_entity_poly.entity_id
_entity_poly.type
_entity_poly.pdbx_seq_one_letter_code
_entity_poly.pdbx_strand_id
1 'polypeptide(L)'
;MKNDIQNMKLIFIFLLLNGSISYAQNRISEEETSQQNPKDCPSPNPSQFLDVCNAIWNTSYATTAGFGYTYQEKIWEIACAKPSVDSFEIAKAKIQKMWLKNRENFRCFNFPTSIATDKNITKFSLESGVPGFILEAIKRYNLDMNFKDPADNKTIMDYIKDRQEVMLKQPPIDQAKIDEYEKIYNILKNKGAKHAKDL
;
A
#
# COMPACT_ATOMS: atom_id res chain seq x y z
N MET A 1 45.52 5.79 -44.70
CA MET A 1 44.47 5.17 -45.53
C MET A 1 43.15 5.69 -44.97
N LYS A 2 42.61 6.81 -45.44
CA LYS A 2 41.88 7.02 -46.71
C LYS A 2 40.61 6.16 -46.81
N ASN A 3 39.47 6.87 -46.88
CA ASN A 3 38.28 6.59 -47.69
C ASN A 3 37.23 5.62 -47.10
N ASP A 4 35.91 5.75 -47.28
CA ASP A 4 35.00 6.68 -47.98
C ASP A 4 33.56 6.28 -47.54
N ILE A 5 32.65 7.20 -47.19
CA ILE A 5 31.67 7.89 -48.07
C ILE A 5 30.55 6.98 -48.65
N GLN A 6 29.34 7.21 -48.12
CA GLN A 6 28.00 7.31 -48.76
C GLN A 6 27.44 6.26 -49.74
N ASN A 7 26.16 5.93 -49.53
CA ASN A 7 25.03 5.95 -50.50
C ASN A 7 23.78 5.48 -49.72
N MET A 8 22.78 6.28 -49.37
CA MET A 8 21.85 7.12 -50.15
C MET A 8 21.14 6.41 -51.31
N LYS A 9 19.81 6.31 -51.15
CA LYS A 9 18.73 6.45 -52.16
C LYS A 9 18.00 5.21 -52.75
N LEU A 10 16.66 5.39 -52.74
CA LEU A 10 15.59 4.94 -53.65
C LEU A 10 14.78 3.69 -53.22
N ILE A 11 13.60 3.85 -52.60
CA ILE A 11 12.24 4.10 -53.18
C ILE A 11 11.78 2.96 -54.12
N PHE A 12 10.73 2.22 -53.73
CA PHE A 12 9.63 1.72 -54.59
C PHE A 12 8.63 0.94 -53.68
N ILE A 13 7.54 1.57 -53.23
CA ILE A 13 6.15 1.32 -53.69
C ILE A 13 5.82 -0.17 -53.86
N PHE A 14 5.08 -0.76 -52.92
CA PHE A 14 4.03 -1.72 -53.26
C PHE A 14 2.82 -1.53 -52.35
N LEU A 15 1.84 -0.88 -52.95
CA LEU A 15 0.44 -0.82 -52.56
C LEU A 15 -0.18 -2.22 -52.65
N LEU A 16 -1.14 -2.46 -51.76
CA LEU A 16 -2.26 -3.40 -51.90
C LEU A 16 -1.91 -4.89 -51.92
N LEU A 17 -2.14 -5.56 -50.79
CA LEU A 17 -2.98 -6.76 -50.81
C LEU A 17 -3.79 -6.81 -49.51
N ASN A 18 -5.09 -6.65 -49.70
CA ASN A 18 -6.15 -6.87 -48.75
C ASN A 18 -6.11 -8.34 -48.29
N GLY A 19 -5.43 -8.59 -47.17
CA GLY A 19 -5.51 -9.85 -46.44
C GLY A 19 -6.57 -9.70 -45.36
N SER A 20 -7.74 -10.27 -45.63
CA SER A 20 -8.90 -10.36 -44.75
C SER A 20 -8.49 -10.71 -43.30
N ILE A 21 -8.36 -9.69 -42.45
CA ILE A 21 -8.37 -9.89 -41.00
C ILE A 21 -9.81 -10.28 -40.70
N SER A 22 -10.03 -11.59 -40.65
CA SER A 22 -11.21 -12.20 -40.06
C SER A 22 -11.35 -11.57 -38.67
N TYR A 23 -12.30 -10.65 -38.54
CA TYR A 23 -12.79 -10.16 -37.26
C TYR A 23 -13.40 -11.35 -36.55
N ALA A 24 -12.55 -12.16 -35.90
CA ALA A 24 -12.98 -12.94 -34.77
C ALA A 24 -13.41 -11.92 -33.73
N GLN A 25 -14.70 -11.58 -33.78
CA GLN A 25 -15.42 -10.99 -32.67
C GLN A 25 -15.11 -11.84 -31.45
N ASN A 26 -14.11 -11.38 -30.71
CA ASN A 26 -14.00 -11.57 -29.28
C ASN A 26 -15.33 -11.07 -28.70
N ARG A 27 -16.34 -11.95 -28.70
CA ARG A 27 -17.32 -12.01 -27.62
C ARG A 27 -16.52 -12.36 -26.37
N ILE A 28 -15.78 -11.38 -25.86
CA ILE A 28 -15.67 -11.23 -24.43
C ILE A 28 -17.11 -10.97 -24.04
N SER A 29 -17.79 -12.04 -23.64
CA SER A 29 -19.00 -11.91 -22.87
C SER A 29 -18.66 -10.92 -21.77
N GLU A 30 -19.26 -9.75 -21.88
CA GLU A 30 -19.71 -8.96 -20.75
C GLU A 30 -20.62 -9.89 -19.93
N GLU A 31 -20.02 -10.92 -19.30
CA GLU A 31 -20.46 -11.31 -17.98
C GLU A 31 -20.23 -10.05 -17.17
N GLU A 32 -21.28 -9.24 -17.16
CA GLU A 32 -21.67 -8.43 -16.03
C GLU A 32 -21.41 -9.29 -14.80
N THR A 33 -20.18 -9.16 -14.28
CA THR A 33 -19.90 -9.38 -12.89
C THR A 33 -20.84 -8.40 -12.23
N SER A 34 -22.04 -8.90 -11.91
CA SER A 34 -22.97 -8.31 -10.98
C SER A 34 -22.11 -8.03 -9.76
N GLN A 35 -21.55 -6.82 -9.72
CA GLN A 35 -20.81 -6.27 -8.60
C GLN A 35 -21.86 -6.18 -7.53
N GLN A 36 -22.08 -7.30 -6.83
CA GLN A 36 -22.79 -7.33 -5.57
C GLN A 36 -22.00 -6.36 -4.71
N ASN A 37 -22.55 -5.16 -4.61
CA ASN A 37 -22.00 -4.08 -3.83
C ASN A 37 -21.69 -4.70 -2.47
N PRO A 38 -20.41 -4.89 -2.10
CA PRO A 38 -20.06 -5.82 -1.05
C PRO A 38 -20.76 -5.35 0.22
N LYS A 39 -21.64 -6.22 0.74
CA LYS A 39 -22.40 -5.98 1.97
C LYS A 39 -21.48 -5.36 2.99
N ASP A 40 -21.90 -4.24 3.58
CA ASP A 40 -21.06 -3.47 4.49
C ASP A 40 -20.49 -4.39 5.58
N CYS A 41 -19.16 -4.51 5.60
CA CYS A 41 -18.47 -5.21 6.67
C CYS A 41 -18.73 -4.45 7.97
N PRO A 42 -19.06 -5.14 9.07
CA PRO A 42 -19.15 -4.51 10.39
C PRO A 42 -17.88 -3.72 10.68
N SER A 43 -18.01 -2.57 11.36
CA SER A 43 -16.82 -1.83 11.81
C SER A 43 -16.02 -2.72 12.77
N PRO A 44 -14.70 -2.88 12.55
CA PRO A 44 -13.89 -3.65 13.47
C PRO A 44 -13.90 -3.02 14.87
N ASN A 45 -13.93 -3.87 15.89
CA ASN A 45 -13.82 -3.42 17.28
C ASN A 45 -12.33 -3.17 17.67
N PRO A 46 -12.05 -2.50 18.79
CA PRO A 46 -10.69 -2.22 19.22
C PRO A 46 -9.79 -3.47 19.39
N SER A 47 -10.36 -4.62 19.79
CA SER A 47 -9.60 -5.88 19.89
C SER A 47 -9.12 -6.35 18.52
N GLN A 48 -9.96 -6.23 17.49
CA GLN A 48 -9.60 -6.63 16.13
C GLN A 48 -8.50 -5.73 15.54
N PHE A 49 -8.50 -4.43 15.85
CA PHE A 49 -7.36 -3.57 15.50
C PHE A 49 -6.10 -3.98 16.25
N LEU A 50 -6.21 -4.25 17.55
CA LEU A 50 -5.09 -4.68 18.37
C LEU A 50 -4.49 -5.99 17.85
N ASP A 51 -5.29 -6.93 17.35
CA ASP A 51 -4.81 -8.18 16.76
C ASP A 51 -3.92 -7.94 15.53
N VAL A 52 -4.25 -6.95 14.69
CA VAL A 52 -3.39 -6.56 13.56
C VAL A 52 -2.09 -5.93 14.08
N CYS A 53 -2.17 -5.06 15.08
CA CYS A 53 -0.99 -4.43 15.69
C CYS A 53 -0.06 -5.48 16.32
N ASN A 54 -0.61 -6.47 17.03
CA ASN A 54 0.14 -7.60 17.59
C ASN A 54 0.81 -8.41 16.49
N ALA A 55 0.12 -8.66 15.38
CA ALA A 55 0.69 -9.39 14.26
C ALA A 55 1.84 -8.63 13.58
N ILE A 56 1.77 -7.29 13.52
CA ILE A 56 2.88 -6.43 13.08
C ILE A 56 4.03 -6.52 14.08
N TRP A 57 3.75 -6.31 15.37
CA TRP A 57 4.76 -6.31 16.44
C TRP A 57 5.53 -7.63 16.52
N ASN A 58 4.82 -8.76 16.44
CA ASN A 58 5.41 -10.09 16.55
C ASN A 58 6.08 -10.55 15.25
N THR A 59 5.88 -9.86 14.13
CA THR A 59 6.42 -10.23 12.81
C THR A 59 6.15 -11.68 12.39
N SER A 60 5.03 -12.26 12.83
CA SER A 60 4.73 -13.66 12.61
C SER A 60 4.37 -13.96 11.16
N TYR A 61 4.76 -15.15 10.69
CA TYR A 61 4.40 -15.66 9.37
C TYR A 61 2.94 -16.14 9.36
N ALA A 62 2.28 -15.92 8.22
CA ALA A 62 0.94 -16.44 7.99
C ALA A 62 0.93 -17.97 7.90
N THR A 63 -0.17 -18.59 8.30
CA THR A 63 -0.40 -20.04 8.11
C THR A 63 -1.31 -20.33 6.92
N THR A 64 -2.06 -19.32 6.46
CA THR A 64 -2.95 -19.38 5.31
C THR A 64 -2.16 -19.18 4.02
N ALA A 65 -2.37 -20.08 3.06
CA ALA A 65 -1.74 -19.97 1.74
C ALA A 65 -2.08 -18.63 1.06
N GLY A 66 -1.07 -18.01 0.44
CA GLY A 66 -1.20 -16.72 -0.26
C GLY A 66 -0.80 -15.50 0.57
N PHE A 67 -0.51 -15.67 1.86
CA PHE A 67 0.01 -14.62 2.73
C PHE A 67 1.44 -14.95 3.18
N GLY A 68 2.27 -13.92 3.29
CA GLY A 68 3.60 -14.00 3.90
C GLY A 68 3.56 -13.76 5.41
N TYR A 69 2.70 -12.85 5.88
CA TYR A 69 2.67 -12.43 7.30
C TYR A 69 1.26 -12.45 7.88
N THR A 70 1.14 -12.75 9.17
CA THR A 70 -0.15 -12.84 9.89
C THR A 70 -0.95 -11.54 9.84
N TYR A 71 -0.28 -10.37 9.83
CA TYR A 71 -1.00 -9.09 9.74
C TYR A 71 -1.80 -8.98 8.43
N GLN A 72 -1.37 -9.64 7.36
CA GLN A 72 -2.08 -9.63 6.08
C GLN A 72 -3.39 -10.43 6.17
N GLU A 73 -3.35 -11.61 6.80
CA GLU A 73 -4.53 -12.41 7.09
C GLU A 73 -5.52 -11.60 7.93
N LYS A 74 -5.02 -10.94 8.98
CA LYS A 74 -5.84 -10.13 9.89
C LYS A 74 -6.45 -8.92 9.20
N ILE A 75 -5.73 -8.24 8.31
CA ILE A 75 -6.30 -7.15 7.49
C ILE A 75 -7.43 -7.65 6.58
N TRP A 76 -7.26 -8.82 5.96
CA TRP A 76 -8.33 -9.43 5.16
C TRP A 76 -9.54 -9.81 6.02
N GLU A 77 -9.30 -10.41 7.18
CA GLU A 77 -10.33 -10.81 8.15
C GLU A 77 -11.19 -9.62 8.59
N ILE A 78 -10.58 -8.52 9.05
CA ILE A 78 -11.31 -7.34 9.52
C ILE A 78 -11.98 -6.55 8.37
N ALA A 79 -11.55 -6.77 7.13
CA ALA A 79 -12.21 -6.24 5.95
C ALA A 79 -13.34 -7.14 5.43
N CYS A 80 -13.62 -8.27 6.10
CA CYS A 80 -14.54 -9.29 5.63
C CYS A 80 -14.18 -9.85 4.23
N ALA A 81 -12.88 -9.86 3.91
CA ALA A 81 -12.33 -10.49 2.72
C ALA A 81 -12.07 -11.97 2.98
N LYS A 82 -12.36 -12.82 1.99
CA LYS A 82 -12.28 -14.28 2.07
C LYS A 82 -11.24 -14.80 1.06
N PRO A 83 -10.04 -15.24 1.52
CA PRO A 83 -8.93 -15.62 0.64
C PRO A 83 -9.25 -16.63 -0.47
N SER A 84 -10.13 -17.60 -0.21
CA SER A 84 -10.52 -18.65 -1.17
C SER A 84 -11.77 -18.34 -1.98
N VAL A 85 -12.41 -17.19 -1.74
CA VAL A 85 -13.71 -16.84 -2.34
C VAL A 85 -13.64 -15.52 -3.09
N ASP A 86 -13.06 -14.49 -2.48
CA ASP A 86 -12.91 -13.19 -3.10
C ASP A 86 -11.70 -13.20 -4.04
N SER A 87 -11.88 -12.66 -5.24
CA SER A 87 -10.74 -12.28 -6.07
C SER A 87 -9.91 -11.21 -5.36
N PHE A 88 -8.66 -11.03 -5.79
CA PHE A 88 -7.78 -10.01 -5.21
C PHE A 88 -8.38 -8.61 -5.29
N GLU A 89 -9.08 -8.30 -6.38
CA GLU A 89 -9.72 -7.02 -6.68
C GLU A 89 -10.91 -6.78 -5.74
N ILE A 90 -11.72 -7.81 -5.48
CA ILE A 90 -12.83 -7.75 -4.52
C ILE A 90 -12.28 -7.56 -3.10
N ALA A 91 -11.26 -8.35 -2.71
CA ALA A 91 -10.62 -8.23 -1.40
C ALA A 91 -10.00 -6.84 -1.20
N LYS A 92 -9.30 -6.32 -2.22
CA LYS A 92 -8.73 -4.98 -2.22
C LYS A 92 -9.81 -3.91 -2.03
N ALA A 93 -10.93 -3.98 -2.75
CA ALA A 93 -12.03 -3.04 -2.61
C ALA A 93 -12.63 -3.06 -1.19
N LYS A 94 -12.78 -4.25 -0.60
CA LYS A 94 -13.23 -4.42 0.79
C LYS A 94 -12.25 -3.79 1.79
N ILE A 95 -10.95 -4.02 1.63
CA ILE A 95 -9.90 -3.43 2.48
C ILE A 95 -9.88 -1.91 2.34
N GLN A 96 -9.98 -1.37 1.13
CA GLN A 96 -10.06 0.08 0.89
C GLN A 96 -11.26 0.70 1.60
N LYS A 97 -12.43 0.07 1.51
CA LYS A 97 -13.65 0.52 2.19
C LYS A 97 -13.53 0.47 3.72
N MET A 98 -13.00 -0.63 4.26
CA MET A 98 -12.71 -0.76 5.69
C MET A 98 -11.72 0.31 6.15
N TRP A 99 -10.64 0.53 5.38
CA TRP A 99 -9.61 1.51 5.68
C TRP A 99 -10.18 2.92 5.74
N LEU A 100 -10.88 3.38 4.70
CA LEU A 100 -11.44 4.73 4.65
C LEU A 100 -12.36 5.03 5.84
N LYS A 101 -13.14 4.04 6.27
CA LYS A 101 -14.06 4.18 7.41
C LYS A 101 -13.35 4.24 8.77
N ASN A 102 -12.18 3.61 8.90
CA ASN A 102 -11.58 3.34 10.22
C ASN A 102 -10.14 3.85 10.40
N ARG A 103 -9.47 4.35 9.36
CA ARG A 103 -8.02 4.71 9.37
C ARG A 103 -7.60 5.66 10.50
N GLU A 104 -8.46 6.59 10.89
CA GLU A 104 -8.20 7.53 11.98
C GLU A 104 -8.27 6.87 13.37
N ASN A 105 -9.09 5.83 13.50
CA ASN A 105 -9.33 5.09 14.75
C ASN A 105 -8.54 3.78 14.84
N PHE A 106 -7.84 3.39 13.78
CA PHE A 106 -7.01 2.18 13.74
C PHE A 106 -5.71 2.42 14.53
N ARG A 107 -5.80 2.32 15.85
CA ARG A 107 -4.73 2.62 16.80
C ARG A 107 -4.12 1.35 17.40
N CYS A 108 -2.82 1.41 17.68
CA CYS A 108 -2.08 0.34 18.34
C CYS A 108 -1.73 0.77 19.77
N PHE A 109 -2.35 0.12 20.76
CA PHE A 109 -2.18 0.42 22.19
C PHE A 109 -1.57 -0.78 22.92
N ASN A 110 -1.10 -0.59 24.16
CA ASN A 110 -0.42 -1.61 24.99
C ASN A 110 0.97 -2.06 24.48
N PHE A 111 1.75 -1.15 23.86
CA PHE A 111 3.12 -1.42 23.44
C PHE A 111 4.10 -0.49 24.15
N PRO A 112 4.38 -0.69 25.46
CA PRO A 112 5.04 0.32 26.31
C PRO A 112 6.48 0.66 25.90
N THR A 113 7.14 -0.20 25.12
CA THR A 113 8.49 0.05 24.58
C THR A 113 8.48 0.77 23.23
N SER A 114 7.31 0.95 22.61
CA SER A 114 7.15 1.70 21.37
C SER A 114 6.76 3.14 21.67
N ILE A 115 7.54 4.09 21.16
CA ILE A 115 7.13 5.51 21.18
C ILE A 115 5.91 5.80 20.30
N ALA A 116 5.53 4.84 19.45
CA ALA A 116 4.31 4.87 18.66
C ALA A 116 3.14 4.15 19.35
N THR A 117 3.27 3.81 20.64
CA THR A 117 2.12 3.38 21.44
C THR A 117 1.03 4.45 21.40
N ASP A 118 -0.21 3.99 21.29
CA ASP A 118 -1.43 4.78 21.13
C ASP A 118 -1.49 5.64 19.86
N LYS A 119 -0.58 5.45 18.90
CA LYS A 119 -0.65 6.09 17.59
C LYS A 119 -1.37 5.20 16.58
N ASN A 120 -1.68 5.77 15.42
CA ASN A 120 -2.26 5.00 14.32
C ASN A 120 -1.32 3.87 13.84
N ILE A 121 -1.91 2.85 13.23
CA ILE A 121 -1.19 1.65 12.77
C ILE A 121 -0.04 1.96 11.77
N THR A 122 -0.16 3.00 10.95
CA THR A 122 0.91 3.36 10.00
C THR A 122 2.16 3.80 10.74
N LYS A 123 2.03 4.72 11.72
CA LYS A 123 3.16 5.19 12.54
C LYS A 123 3.72 4.06 13.39
N PHE A 124 2.84 3.25 13.97
CA PHE A 124 3.23 2.08 14.75
C PHE A 124 4.08 1.10 13.93
N SER A 125 3.62 0.71 12.73
CA SER A 125 4.34 -0.24 11.89
C SER A 125 5.74 0.22 11.48
N LEU A 126 5.91 1.53 11.27
CA LEU A 126 7.19 2.12 10.93
C LEU A 126 8.16 2.07 12.12
N GLU A 127 7.67 2.42 13.30
CA GLU A 127 8.48 2.41 14.53
C GLU A 127 8.84 0.98 14.94
N SER A 128 7.95 0.01 14.77
CA SER A 128 8.19 -1.40 15.04
C SER A 128 9.18 -2.07 14.06
N GLY A 129 9.73 -1.33 13.09
CA GLY A 129 10.67 -1.90 12.11
C GLY A 129 10.01 -2.80 11.07
N VAL A 130 8.71 -2.63 10.85
CA VAL A 130 7.94 -3.42 9.87
C VAL A 130 7.36 -2.48 8.80
N PRO A 131 8.21 -1.77 8.02
CA PRO A 131 7.74 -0.86 6.98
C PRO A 131 6.99 -1.60 5.86
N GLY A 132 7.10 -2.94 5.79
CA GLY A 132 6.36 -3.80 4.86
C GLY A 132 4.86 -3.53 4.89
N PHE A 133 4.28 -3.29 6.07
CA PHE A 133 2.86 -2.95 6.19
C PHE A 133 2.50 -1.68 5.38
N ILE A 134 3.26 -0.59 5.56
CA ILE A 134 3.02 0.67 4.83
C ILE A 134 3.20 0.46 3.33
N LEU A 135 4.25 -0.27 2.93
CA LEU A 135 4.52 -0.54 1.53
C LEU A 135 3.37 -1.31 0.86
N GLU A 136 2.81 -2.30 1.54
CA GLU A 136 1.66 -3.05 1.03
C GLU A 136 0.40 -2.21 0.99
N ALA A 137 0.12 -1.46 2.05
CA ALA A 137 -1.02 -0.56 2.11
C ALA A 137 -1.03 0.40 0.92
N ILE A 138 0.11 1.00 0.57
CA ILE A 138 0.20 1.95 -0.54
C ILE A 138 0.25 1.24 -1.91
N LYS A 139 1.12 0.23 -2.07
CA LYS A 139 1.41 -0.33 -3.40
C LYS A 139 0.41 -1.40 -3.82
N ARG A 140 0.04 -2.29 -2.88
CA ARG A 140 -0.82 -3.44 -3.16
C ARG A 140 -2.29 -3.04 -3.06
N TYR A 141 -2.66 -2.40 -1.96
CA TYR A 141 -4.05 -2.08 -1.67
C TYR A 141 -4.48 -0.67 -2.09
N ASN A 142 -3.53 0.22 -2.41
CA ASN A 142 -3.81 1.62 -2.76
C ASN A 142 -4.71 2.29 -1.71
N LEU A 143 -4.32 2.18 -0.45
CA LEU A 143 -5.00 2.80 0.68
C LEU A 143 -4.66 4.29 0.74
N ASP A 144 -5.66 5.11 1.02
CA ASP A 144 -5.48 6.55 1.15
C ASP A 144 -4.82 6.90 2.50
N MET A 145 -3.63 7.49 2.40
CA MET A 145 -2.77 7.89 3.52
C MET A 145 -2.96 9.34 3.97
N ASN A 146 -3.88 10.07 3.32
CA ASN A 146 -4.18 11.47 3.64
C ASN A 146 -5.18 11.60 4.79
N PHE A 147 -4.72 11.35 6.01
CA PHE A 147 -5.49 11.54 7.23
C PHE A 147 -4.57 11.96 8.40
N LYS A 148 -5.15 12.62 9.39
CA LYS A 148 -4.45 12.99 10.62
C LYS A 148 -4.70 11.91 11.66
N ASP A 149 -3.65 11.55 12.39
CA ASP A 149 -3.81 10.75 13.61
C ASP A 149 -4.41 11.62 14.72
N PRO A 150 -5.56 11.26 15.29
CA PRO A 150 -6.16 12.04 16.38
C PRO A 150 -5.26 12.15 17.62
N ALA A 151 -4.30 11.23 17.81
CA ALA A 151 -3.43 11.21 18.99
C ALA A 151 -2.43 12.38 19.03
N ASP A 152 -2.00 12.91 17.89
CA ASP A 152 -1.00 13.99 17.81
C ASP A 152 -1.29 15.02 16.70
N ASN A 153 -2.41 14.89 16.00
CA ASN A 153 -2.83 15.73 14.87
C ASN A 153 -1.83 15.77 13.69
N LYS A 154 -0.98 14.74 13.57
CA LYS A 154 0.05 14.63 12.51
C LYS A 154 -0.30 13.53 11.51
N THR A 155 0.04 13.76 10.25
CA THR A 155 0.02 12.73 9.21
C THR A 155 1.20 11.77 9.37
N ILE A 156 1.23 10.69 8.58
CA ILE A 156 2.42 9.85 8.48
C ILE A 156 3.63 10.61 7.89
N MET A 157 3.41 11.59 7.01
CA MET A 157 4.46 12.40 6.41
C MET A 157 5.14 13.31 7.44
N ASP A 158 4.33 13.96 8.30
CA ASP A 158 4.84 14.78 9.41
C ASP A 158 5.60 13.91 10.40
N TYR A 159 5.04 12.75 10.77
CA TYR A 159 5.65 11.84 11.72
C TYR A 159 7.02 11.36 11.24
N ILE A 160 7.17 10.97 9.98
CA ILE A 160 8.46 10.54 9.44
C ILE A 160 9.51 11.66 9.58
N LYS A 161 9.17 12.90 9.22
CA LYS A 161 10.11 14.04 9.31
C LYS A 161 10.52 14.32 10.76
N ASP A 162 9.57 14.36 11.68
CA ASP A 162 9.87 14.54 13.10
C ASP A 162 10.83 13.46 13.63
N ARG A 163 10.61 12.21 13.23
CA ARG A 163 11.46 11.11 13.69
C ARG A 163 12.87 11.17 13.11
N GLN A 164 13.01 11.50 11.83
CA GLN A 164 14.32 11.74 11.20
C GLN A 164 15.08 12.85 11.94
N GLU A 165 14.41 13.96 12.27
CA GLU A 165 15.03 15.07 13.00
C GLU A 165 15.48 14.68 14.41
N VAL A 166 14.68 13.88 15.13
CA VAL A 166 15.07 13.38 16.46
C VAL A 166 16.28 12.46 16.36
N MET A 167 16.32 11.53 15.40
CA MET A 167 17.41 10.59 15.21
C MET A 167 18.73 11.28 14.86
N LEU A 168 18.70 12.32 14.02
CA LEU A 168 19.89 13.10 13.68
C LEU A 168 20.51 13.85 14.87
N LYS A 169 19.73 14.09 15.93
CA LYS A 169 20.16 14.80 17.14
C LYS A 169 20.57 13.85 18.27
N GLN A 170 20.39 12.54 18.11
CA GLN A 170 20.63 11.53 19.15
C GLN A 170 21.78 10.59 18.75
N PRO A 171 23.01 10.79 19.26
CA PRO A 171 24.09 9.85 19.04
C PRO A 171 23.89 8.53 19.85
N PRO A 172 24.26 7.36 19.30
CA PRO A 172 24.80 7.16 17.95
C PRO A 172 23.71 7.33 16.88
N ILE A 173 24.06 7.97 15.77
CA ILE A 173 23.14 8.18 14.64
C ILE A 173 22.87 6.83 13.97
N ASP A 174 21.62 6.39 13.99
CA ASP A 174 21.16 5.22 13.24
C ASP A 174 20.87 5.60 11.78
N GLN A 175 21.94 5.62 10.96
CA GLN A 175 21.83 5.98 9.55
C GLN A 175 20.91 5.03 8.77
N ALA A 176 20.91 3.74 9.09
CA ALA A 176 20.09 2.75 8.41
C ALA A 176 18.60 3.03 8.59
N LYS A 177 18.18 3.39 9.83
CA LYS A 177 16.80 3.76 10.11
C LYS A 177 16.38 5.07 9.45
N ILE A 178 17.29 6.05 9.41
CA ILE A 178 17.06 7.33 8.69
C ILE A 178 16.84 7.09 7.20
N ASP A 179 17.65 6.23 6.58
CA ASP A 179 17.53 5.88 5.15
C ASP A 179 16.22 5.12 4.86
N GLU A 180 15.81 4.22 5.75
CA GLU A 180 14.51 3.56 5.68
C GLU A 180 13.37 4.59 5.68
N TYR A 181 13.42 5.57 6.60
CA TYR A 181 12.42 6.62 6.72
C TYR A 181 12.36 7.49 5.48
N GLU A 182 13.51 7.88 4.93
CA GLU A 182 13.58 8.67 3.71
C GLU A 182 13.02 7.91 2.51
N LYS A 183 13.29 6.60 2.41
CA LYS A 183 12.73 5.75 1.36
C LYS A 183 11.20 5.67 1.45
N ILE A 184 10.65 5.46 2.65
CA ILE A 184 9.19 5.39 2.85
C ILE A 184 8.53 6.75 2.59
N TYR A 185 9.14 7.84 3.06
CA TYR A 185 8.68 9.21 2.81
C TYR A 185 8.57 9.50 1.31
N ASN A 186 9.59 9.17 0.53
CA ASN A 186 9.58 9.41 -0.92
C ASN A 186 8.53 8.56 -1.64
N ILE A 187 8.30 7.32 -1.21
CA ILE A 187 7.23 6.47 -1.75
C ILE A 187 5.86 7.07 -1.46
N LEU A 188 5.62 7.51 -0.23
CA LEU A 188 4.37 8.17 0.19
C LEU A 188 4.13 9.46 -0.62
N LYS A 189 5.14 10.33 -0.71
CA LYS A 189 5.09 11.58 -1.48
C LYS A 189 4.75 11.32 -2.95
N ASN A 190 5.40 10.35 -3.58
CA ASN A 190 5.15 9.97 -4.97
C ASN A 190 3.75 9.38 -5.19
N LYS A 191 3.08 8.96 -4.12
CA LYS A 191 1.71 8.44 -4.11
C LYS A 191 0.68 9.48 -3.66
N GLY A 192 1.10 10.75 -3.56
CA GLY A 192 0.22 11.87 -3.23
C GLY A 192 -0.13 11.99 -1.75
N ALA A 193 0.64 11.36 -0.86
CA ALA A 193 0.53 11.61 0.57
C ALA A 193 0.99 13.03 0.89
N LYS A 194 0.29 13.68 1.81
CA LYS A 194 0.49 15.08 2.17
C LYS A 194 0.82 15.26 3.66
N HIS A 195 1.43 16.40 3.98
CA HIS A 195 1.59 16.85 5.36
C HIS A 195 0.28 17.40 5.92
N ALA A 196 0.14 17.48 7.24
CA ALA A 196 -1.10 17.91 7.91
C ALA A 196 -1.57 19.31 7.51
N LYS A 197 -0.63 20.19 7.13
CA LYS A 197 -0.91 21.56 6.65
C LYS A 197 -1.45 21.62 5.22
N ASP A 198 -1.27 20.55 4.44
CA ASP A 198 -1.61 20.48 3.01
C ASP A 198 -2.83 19.56 2.75
N LEU A 199 -3.37 18.96 3.81
CA LEU A 199 -4.59 18.13 3.78
C LEU A 199 -5.84 18.97 3.54
#